data_AF-A0A2X1N042-F1
#
_entry.id   AF-A0A2X1N042-F1
#
_cell.length_a   1.000
_cell.length_b   1.000
_cell.length_c   1.000
_cell.angle_alpha   90.00
_cell.angle_beta   90.00
_cell.angle_gamma   90.00
#
_symmetry.space_group_name_H-M   'P 1'
#
loop_
_entity.id
_entity.type
_entity.pdbx_description
1 polymer ?
#
loop_
_entity_poly.entity_id
_entity_poly.type
_entity_poly.pdbx_seq_one_letter_code
_entity_poly.pdbx_strand_id
1 'polypeptide(L)'
;MVPVLAAYTAYSLADKPALAPGFAAGLAANMIGSGFLGAVVGGLIAGYLMRWVKNHLRLSSKFNGFLTFYLYPVLGTLGAGSLMLFVVGEPVAWINNSLTAWLNGLSGSNALLLGAILGFMCSFDLGGPVNKAAYAFCLGAMANGVYGPYAIFASVKMVSAFTVTASTMLAPRLFKEFEIETGKSTWLLGLAGITEGAIRWRLKIRCGLLVRLCWALW
;
A
#
# COMPACT_ATOMS: atom_id res chain seq x y z
N MET A 1 -7.19 -11.95 3.09
CA MET A 1 -6.19 -10.86 3.24
C MET A 1 -6.58 -9.86 4.33
N VAL A 2 -7.82 -9.36 4.36
CA VAL A 2 -8.32 -8.30 5.27
C VAL A 2 -7.93 -8.49 6.76
N PRO A 3 -8.12 -9.66 7.42
CA PRO A 3 -7.77 -9.80 8.84
C PRO A 3 -6.27 -9.73 9.11
N VAL A 4 -5.46 -10.25 8.18
CA VAL A 4 -3.99 -10.23 8.29
C VAL A 4 -3.48 -8.81 8.14
N LEU A 5 -4.01 -8.05 7.16
CA LEU A 5 -3.67 -6.64 6.98
C LEU A 5 -3.94 -5.84 8.26
N ALA A 6 -5.14 -5.95 8.82
CA ALA A 6 -5.52 -5.24 10.05
C ALA A 6 -4.63 -5.62 11.24
N ALA A 7 -4.30 -6.91 11.40
CA ALA A 7 -3.41 -7.40 12.46
C ALA A 7 -2.00 -6.78 12.36
N TYR A 8 -1.42 -6.75 11.16
CA TYR A 8 -0.08 -6.19 10.96
C TYR A 8 -0.05 -4.65 10.97
N THR A 9 -1.15 -3.99 10.62
CA THR A 9 -1.33 -2.54 10.84
C THR A 9 -1.41 -2.23 12.34
N ALA A 10 -2.11 -3.04 13.13
CA ALA A 10 -2.15 -2.86 14.59
C ALA A 10 -0.78 -3.16 15.23
N TYR A 11 -0.10 -4.20 14.74
CA TYR A 11 1.25 -4.57 15.17
C TYR A 11 2.28 -3.45 14.97
N SER A 12 2.22 -2.72 13.85
CA SER A 12 3.17 -1.62 13.60
C SER A 12 3.03 -0.45 14.57
N LEU A 13 1.91 -0.36 15.30
CA LEU A 13 1.65 0.70 16.29
C LEU A 13 1.91 0.27 17.74
N ALA A 14 1.66 -1.00 18.08
CA ALA A 14 1.66 -1.47 19.47
C ALA A 14 2.30 -2.85 19.69
N ASP A 15 3.08 -3.34 18.74
CA ASP A 15 3.82 -4.62 18.76
C ASP A 15 2.91 -5.85 18.88
N LYS A 16 3.49 -6.98 19.31
CA LYS A 16 2.86 -8.30 19.44
C LYS A 16 1.49 -8.30 20.15
N PRO A 17 1.25 -7.54 21.24
CA PRO A 17 -0.04 -7.53 21.92
C PRO A 17 -1.21 -7.06 21.05
N ALA A 18 -0.94 -6.30 19.98
CA ALA A 18 -1.96 -5.74 19.10
C ALA A 18 -2.37 -6.66 17.95
N LEU A 19 -1.67 -7.79 17.74
CA LEU A 19 -1.97 -8.74 16.68
C LEU A 19 -3.38 -9.32 16.81
N ALA A 20 -3.74 -9.85 17.98
CA ALA A 20 -5.06 -10.45 18.22
C ALA A 20 -6.20 -9.41 18.10
N PRO A 21 -6.12 -8.22 18.74
CA PRO A 21 -7.07 -7.13 18.53
C PRO A 21 -7.22 -6.70 17.08
N GLY A 22 -6.11 -6.53 16.35
CA GLY A 22 -6.15 -6.15 14.93
C GLY A 22 -6.74 -7.24 14.05
N PHE A 23 -6.46 -8.51 14.33
CA PHE A 23 -7.07 -9.64 13.63
C PHE A 23 -8.58 -9.70 13.86
N ALA A 24 -9.04 -9.51 15.10
CA ALA A 24 -10.46 -9.46 15.43
C ALA A 24 -11.17 -8.28 14.75
N ALA A 25 -10.55 -7.09 14.75
CA ALA A 25 -11.07 -5.91 14.04
C ALA A 25 -11.16 -6.16 12.52
N GLY A 26 -10.18 -6.82 11.93
CA GLY A 26 -10.20 -7.19 10.51
C GLY A 26 -11.18 -8.31 10.16
N LEU A 27 -11.44 -9.25 11.09
CA LEU A 27 -12.54 -10.22 10.95
C LEU A 27 -13.90 -9.51 10.99
N ALA A 28 -14.10 -8.59 11.94
CA ALA A 28 -15.29 -7.75 11.99
C ALA A 28 -15.45 -6.95 10.68
N ALA A 29 -14.36 -6.38 10.15
CA ALA A 29 -14.38 -5.65 8.89
C ALA A 29 -14.91 -6.50 7.71
N ASN A 30 -14.52 -7.77 7.64
CA ASN A 30 -15.04 -8.73 6.67
C ASN A 30 -16.54 -9.01 6.88
N MET A 31 -16.95 -9.26 8.11
CA MET A 31 -18.35 -9.59 8.44
C MET A 31 -19.31 -8.43 8.10
N ILE A 32 -18.87 -7.19 8.30
CA ILE A 32 -19.66 -5.98 8.02
C ILE A 32 -19.63 -5.61 6.52
N GLY A 33 -18.73 -6.20 5.73
CA GLY A 33 -18.56 -5.83 4.32
C GLY A 33 -17.75 -4.55 4.09
N SER A 34 -17.04 -4.06 5.12
CA SER A 34 -16.16 -2.88 5.03
C SER A 34 -14.83 -3.14 4.31
N GLY A 35 -14.51 -4.41 4.04
CA GLY A 35 -13.43 -4.82 3.15
C GLY A 35 -12.07 -4.23 3.53
N PHE A 36 -11.26 -3.87 2.53
CA PHE A 36 -9.93 -3.31 2.75
C PHE A 36 -9.95 -2.03 3.59
N LEU A 37 -10.90 -1.12 3.35
CA LEU A 37 -10.96 0.15 4.07
C LEU A 37 -11.21 -0.08 5.57
N GLY A 38 -12.13 -0.99 5.88
CA GLY A 38 -12.38 -1.44 7.25
C GLY A 38 -11.18 -2.14 7.89
N ALA A 39 -10.38 -2.88 7.13
CA ALA A 39 -9.14 -3.48 7.64
C ALA A 39 -8.12 -2.42 8.08
N VAL A 40 -7.93 -1.38 7.26
CA VAL A 40 -6.99 -0.30 7.57
C VAL A 40 -7.48 0.49 8.78
N VAL A 41 -8.74 0.91 8.78
CA VAL A 41 -9.34 1.69 9.87
C VAL A 41 -9.39 0.86 11.15
N GLY A 42 -9.87 -0.38 11.10
CA GLY A 42 -9.93 -1.29 12.24
C GLY A 42 -8.55 -1.65 12.80
N GLY A 43 -7.55 -1.84 11.92
CA GLY A 43 -6.16 -2.06 12.33
C GLY A 43 -5.55 -0.85 13.04
N LEU A 44 -5.81 0.37 12.55
CA LEU A 44 -5.39 1.61 13.22
C LEU A 44 -6.08 1.79 14.57
N ILE A 45 -7.39 1.58 14.64
CA ILE A 45 -8.16 1.63 15.90
C ILE A 45 -7.58 0.64 16.91
N ALA A 46 -7.40 -0.62 16.51
CA ALA A 46 -6.83 -1.65 17.38
C ALA A 46 -5.41 -1.29 17.83
N GLY A 47 -4.57 -0.78 16.92
CA GLY A 47 -3.20 -0.37 17.23
C GLY A 47 -3.13 0.81 18.21
N TYR A 48 -3.92 1.86 18.00
CA TYR A 48 -3.97 3.01 18.91
C TYR A 48 -4.59 2.66 20.26
N LEU A 49 -5.66 1.87 20.27
CA LEU A 49 -6.27 1.35 21.49
C LEU A 49 -5.23 0.56 22.30
N MET A 50 -4.50 -0.34 21.66
CA MET A 50 -3.49 -1.14 22.33
C MET A 50 -2.28 -0.32 22.81
N ARG A 51 -1.89 0.70 22.06
CA ARG A 51 -0.87 1.66 22.51
C ARG A 51 -1.33 2.41 23.76
N TRP A 52 -2.59 2.83 23.81
CA TRP A 52 -3.18 3.49 24.97
C TRP A 52 -3.23 2.55 26.19
N VAL A 53 -3.70 1.32 26.00
CA VAL A 53 -3.75 0.26 27.03
C VAL A 53 -2.36 -0.01 27.60
N LYS A 54 -1.34 -0.24 26.75
CA LYS A 54 0.05 -0.48 27.19
C LYS A 54 0.65 0.69 27.99
N ASN A 55 0.22 1.91 27.70
CA ASN A 55 0.74 3.09 28.39
C ASN A 55 0.10 3.31 29.76
N HIS A 56 -1.18 2.95 29.94
CA HIS A 56 -1.92 3.17 31.19
C HIS A 56 -1.94 1.96 32.12
N LEU A 57 -1.95 0.74 31.57
CA LEU A 57 -1.98 -0.50 32.33
C LEU A 57 -0.58 -1.10 32.44
N ARG A 58 0.24 -0.57 33.36
CA ARG A 58 1.56 -1.16 33.68
C ARG A 58 1.49 -1.83 35.04
N LEU A 59 1.52 -3.17 35.07
CA LEU A 59 1.67 -3.93 36.32
C LEU A 59 3.15 -4.27 36.56
N SER A 60 3.44 -4.68 37.79
CA SER A 60 4.77 -5.13 38.21
C SER A 60 5.32 -6.23 37.29
N SER A 61 6.65 -6.25 37.10
CA SER A 61 7.37 -7.14 36.17
C SER A 61 7.04 -8.63 36.30
N LYS A 62 6.52 -9.08 37.44
CA LYS A 62 6.12 -10.46 37.70
C LYS A 62 4.91 -10.91 36.87
N PHE A 63 4.06 -9.98 36.40
CA PHE A 63 2.82 -10.29 35.67
C PHE A 63 2.89 -10.00 34.15
N ASN A 64 4.08 -9.70 33.61
CA ASN A 64 4.24 -9.35 32.20
C ASN A 64 3.77 -10.43 31.22
N GLY A 65 3.91 -11.71 31.58
CA GLY A 65 3.39 -12.83 30.81
C GLY A 65 1.85 -12.80 30.73
N PHE A 66 1.18 -12.72 31.88
CA PHE A 66 -0.30 -12.65 31.94
C PHE A 66 -0.85 -11.43 31.20
N LEU A 67 -0.19 -10.27 31.35
CA LEU A 67 -0.56 -9.05 30.63
C LEU A 67 -0.51 -9.24 29.12
N THR A 68 0.61 -9.76 28.60
CA THR A 68 0.87 -9.81 27.16
C THR A 68 0.05 -10.88 26.45
N PHE A 69 -0.19 -12.02 27.10
CA PHE A 69 -0.89 -13.15 26.49
C PHE A 69 -2.40 -13.17 26.73
N TYR A 70 -2.88 -12.55 27.81
CA TYR A 70 -4.30 -12.61 28.18
C TYR A 70 -4.93 -11.21 28.24
N LEU A 71 -4.50 -10.36 29.17
CA LEU A 71 -5.22 -9.12 29.47
C LEU A 71 -5.25 -8.16 28.27
N TYR A 72 -4.09 -7.92 27.66
CA TYR A 72 -3.96 -7.02 26.51
C TYR A 72 -4.75 -7.52 25.29
N PRO A 73 -4.58 -8.78 24.83
CA PRO A 73 -5.42 -9.32 23.77
C PRO A 73 -6.91 -9.22 24.06
N VAL A 74 -7.38 -9.60 25.25
CA VAL A 74 -8.80 -9.64 25.58
C VAL A 74 -9.42 -8.23 25.63
N LEU A 75 -8.77 -7.29 26.31
CA LEU A 75 -9.27 -5.91 26.36
C LEU A 75 -9.23 -5.24 24.99
N GLY A 76 -8.16 -5.50 24.23
CA GLY A 76 -8.00 -4.95 22.89
C GLY A 76 -9.01 -5.51 21.89
N THR A 77 -9.27 -6.82 21.91
CA THR A 77 -10.26 -7.43 21.01
C THR A 77 -11.68 -7.00 21.35
N LEU A 78 -12.03 -6.93 22.63
CA LEU A 78 -13.33 -6.41 23.06
C LEU A 78 -13.50 -4.95 22.65
N GLY A 79 -12.53 -4.08 22.95
CA GLY A 79 -12.63 -2.66 22.62
C GLY A 79 -12.63 -2.41 21.11
N ALA A 80 -11.64 -2.93 20.37
CA ALA A 80 -11.52 -2.70 18.93
C ALA A 80 -12.63 -3.41 18.14
N GLY A 81 -12.99 -4.64 18.54
CA GLY A 81 -14.07 -5.40 17.93
C GLY A 81 -15.42 -4.73 18.13
N SER A 82 -15.77 -4.31 19.36
CA SER A 82 -17.01 -3.58 19.61
C SER A 82 -17.06 -2.24 18.88
N LEU A 83 -15.96 -1.49 18.85
CA LEU A 83 -15.93 -0.20 18.15
C LEU A 83 -16.11 -0.37 16.64
N MET A 84 -15.53 -1.42 16.06
CA MET A 84 -15.75 -1.78 14.66
C MET A 84 -17.18 -2.24 14.40
N LEU A 85 -17.76 -3.10 15.25
CA LEU A 85 -19.10 -3.64 15.03
C LEU A 85 -20.22 -2.60 15.19
N PHE A 86 -20.10 -1.68 16.15
CA PHE A 86 -21.21 -0.80 16.53
C PHE A 86 -21.07 0.65 16.09
N VAL A 87 -19.87 1.15 15.83
CA VAL A 87 -19.64 2.58 15.57
C VAL A 87 -19.08 2.83 14.18
N VAL A 88 -18.02 2.12 13.80
CA VAL A 88 -17.21 2.48 12.63
C VAL A 88 -17.51 1.61 11.41
N GLY A 89 -17.89 0.35 11.61
CA GLY A 89 -17.97 -0.63 10.52
C GLY A 89 -18.98 -0.26 9.45
N GLU A 90 -20.19 0.14 9.84
CA GLU A 90 -21.28 0.45 8.89
C GLU A 90 -20.97 1.71 8.04
N PRO A 91 -20.54 2.85 8.61
CA PRO A 91 -20.09 4.00 7.81
C PRO A 91 -18.96 3.64 6.85
N VAL A 92 -17.98 2.86 7.30
CA VAL A 92 -16.83 2.47 6.47
C VAL A 92 -17.25 1.49 5.37
N ALA A 93 -18.19 0.59 5.65
CA ALA A 93 -18.77 -0.29 4.63
C ALA A 93 -19.53 0.47 3.56
N TRP A 94 -20.31 1.47 3.95
CA TRP A 94 -20.97 2.35 2.99
C TRP A 94 -19.95 3.03 2.05
N ILE A 95 -18.89 3.63 2.59
CA ILE A 95 -17.81 4.24 1.79
C ILE A 95 -17.15 3.22 0.86
N ASN A 96 -16.80 2.03 1.39
CA ASN A 96 -16.14 0.98 0.62
C ASN A 96 -17.00 0.47 -0.55
N ASN A 97 -18.30 0.31 -0.32
CA ASN A 97 -19.25 -0.14 -1.34
C ASN A 97 -19.48 0.95 -2.39
N SER A 98 -19.64 2.22 -1.98
CA SER A 98 -19.76 3.34 -2.92
C SER A 98 -18.51 3.50 -3.78
N LEU A 99 -17.31 3.35 -3.19
CA LEU A 99 -16.05 3.40 -3.93
C LEU A 99 -15.94 2.24 -4.92
N THR A 100 -16.26 1.02 -4.49
CA THR A 100 -16.26 -0.17 -5.36
C THR A 100 -17.24 -0.01 -6.53
N ALA A 101 -18.45 0.50 -6.26
CA ALA A 101 -19.45 0.77 -7.30
C ALA A 101 -18.96 1.84 -8.28
N TRP A 102 -18.35 2.92 -7.78
CA TRP A 102 -17.77 3.96 -8.62
C TRP A 102 -16.67 3.40 -9.53
N LEU A 103 -15.72 2.64 -8.97
CA LEU A 103 -14.63 2.03 -9.72
C LEU A 103 -15.13 1.05 -10.79
N ASN A 104 -16.13 0.22 -10.48
CA ASN A 104 -16.72 -0.70 -11.45
C ASN A 104 -17.55 0.01 -12.53
N GLY A 105 -18.09 1.20 -12.23
CA GLY A 105 -18.81 2.04 -13.19
C GLY A 105 -17.90 2.88 -14.10
N LEU A 106 -16.58 2.86 -13.88
CA LEU A 106 -15.64 3.61 -14.72
C LEU A 106 -15.58 3.02 -16.13
N SER A 107 -15.96 3.83 -17.11
CA SER A 107 -15.84 3.52 -18.53
C SER A 107 -15.33 4.74 -19.31
N GLY A 108 -14.76 4.47 -20.50
CA GLY A 108 -14.25 5.51 -21.40
C GLY A 108 -13.20 6.43 -20.75
N SER A 109 -13.47 7.74 -20.77
CA SER A 109 -12.52 8.79 -20.34
C SER A 109 -12.17 8.72 -18.84
N ASN A 110 -13.10 8.32 -17.98
CA ASN A 110 -12.85 8.30 -16.53
C ASN A 110 -11.88 7.18 -16.12
N ALA A 111 -11.92 6.03 -16.81
CA ALA A 111 -10.94 4.96 -16.61
C ALA A 111 -9.54 5.39 -17.06
N LEU A 112 -9.45 6.17 -18.15
CA LEU A 112 -8.20 6.73 -18.64
C LEU A 112 -7.60 7.74 -17.65
N LEU A 113 -8.45 8.61 -17.08
CA LEU A 113 -8.04 9.55 -16.04
C LEU A 113 -7.52 8.84 -14.78
N LEU A 114 -8.23 7.81 -14.30
CA LEU A 114 -7.74 6.98 -13.20
C LEU A 114 -6.38 6.34 -13.54
N GLY A 115 -6.24 5.85 -14.78
CA GLY A 115 -4.98 5.35 -15.32
C GLY A 115 -3.84 6.35 -15.23
N ALA A 116 -4.08 7.58 -15.69
CA ALA A 116 -3.10 8.66 -15.65
C ALA A 116 -2.70 9.02 -14.22
N ILE A 117 -3.66 9.10 -13.29
CA ILE A 117 -3.38 9.41 -11.88
C ILE A 117 -2.54 8.30 -11.24
N LEU A 118 -2.94 7.03 -11.39
CA LEU A 118 -2.21 5.89 -10.84
C LEU A 118 -0.80 5.79 -11.45
N GLY A 119 -0.68 6.04 -12.76
CA GLY A 119 0.61 6.04 -13.44
C GLY A 119 1.54 7.16 -12.97
N PHE A 120 0.99 8.36 -12.74
CA PHE A 120 1.72 9.48 -12.15
C PHE A 120 2.20 9.13 -10.73
N MET A 121 1.31 8.61 -9.87
CA MET A 121 1.69 8.22 -8.52
C MET A 121 2.77 7.14 -8.47
N CYS A 122 2.72 6.17 -9.40
CA CYS A 122 3.72 5.10 -9.50
C CYS A 122 5.10 5.65 -9.91
N SER A 123 5.11 6.60 -10.86
CA SER A 123 6.34 7.15 -11.43
C SER A 123 6.93 8.32 -10.63
N PHE A 124 6.15 8.96 -9.75
CA PHE A 124 6.54 10.18 -9.04
C PHE A 124 7.77 10.00 -8.16
N ASP A 125 7.84 8.88 -7.44
CA ASP A 125 8.94 8.59 -6.52
C ASP A 125 9.65 7.24 -6.74
N LEU A 126 9.30 6.52 -7.81
CA LEU A 126 9.96 5.29 -8.25
C LEU A 126 10.11 4.22 -7.14
N GLY A 127 9.15 4.13 -6.22
CA GLY A 127 9.18 3.17 -5.10
C GLY A 127 9.09 3.80 -3.71
N GLY A 128 8.94 5.12 -3.62
CA GLY A 128 8.81 5.86 -2.38
C GLY A 128 7.40 5.82 -1.77
N PRO A 129 7.08 6.75 -0.85
CA PRO A 129 5.80 6.81 -0.14
C PRO A 129 4.56 6.91 -1.05
N VAL A 130 4.62 7.69 -2.13
CA VAL A 130 3.51 7.91 -3.06
C VAL A 130 3.23 6.64 -3.85
N ASN A 131 4.26 5.97 -4.37
CA ASN A 131 4.09 4.68 -5.05
C ASN A 131 3.54 3.60 -4.09
N LYS A 132 3.99 3.57 -2.82
CA LYS A 132 3.45 2.63 -1.82
C LYS A 132 1.99 2.92 -1.46
N ALA A 133 1.58 4.19 -1.43
CA ALA A 133 0.19 4.56 -1.23
C ALA A 133 -0.68 4.11 -2.43
N ALA A 134 -0.23 4.31 -3.66
CA ALA A 134 -0.90 3.81 -4.86
C ALA A 134 -1.02 2.28 -4.86
N TYR A 135 0.05 1.58 -4.47
CA TYR A 135 0.05 0.12 -4.35
C TYR A 135 -0.95 -0.38 -3.30
N ALA A 136 -0.99 0.26 -2.13
CA ALA A 136 -1.95 -0.07 -1.07
C ALA A 136 -3.40 0.11 -1.53
N PHE A 137 -3.70 1.22 -2.24
CA PHE A 137 -5.00 1.44 -2.85
C PHE A 137 -5.36 0.35 -3.86
N CYS A 138 -4.44 -0.03 -4.75
CA CYS A 138 -4.69 -1.05 -5.77
C CYS A 138 -4.91 -2.44 -5.16
N LEU A 139 -4.12 -2.82 -4.15
CA LEU A 139 -4.35 -4.04 -3.38
C LEU A 139 -5.69 -4.01 -2.64
N GLY A 140 -6.09 -2.83 -2.15
CA GLY A 140 -7.38 -2.65 -1.51
C GLY A 140 -8.56 -2.84 -2.45
N ALA A 141 -8.50 -2.23 -3.63
CA ALA A 141 -9.48 -2.43 -4.69
C ALA A 141 -9.55 -3.92 -5.10
N MET A 142 -8.39 -4.56 -5.26
CA MET A 142 -8.30 -5.99 -5.58
C MET A 142 -8.93 -6.89 -4.49
N ALA A 143 -8.73 -6.55 -3.22
CA ALA A 143 -9.32 -7.30 -2.11
C ALA A 143 -10.85 -7.24 -2.09
N ASN A 144 -11.44 -6.23 -2.73
CA ASN A 144 -12.88 -6.08 -2.94
C ASN A 144 -13.34 -6.61 -4.32
N GLY A 145 -12.47 -7.30 -5.07
CA GLY A 145 -12.79 -7.88 -6.39
C GLY A 145 -12.65 -6.92 -7.58
N VAL A 146 -12.10 -5.72 -7.37
CA VAL A 146 -11.87 -4.74 -8.45
C VAL A 146 -10.41 -4.82 -8.92
N TYR A 147 -10.19 -5.49 -10.05
CA TYR A 147 -8.84 -5.75 -10.57
C TYR A 147 -8.26 -4.64 -11.45
N GLY A 148 -9.11 -3.76 -12.00
CA GLY A 148 -8.71 -2.70 -12.93
C GLY A 148 -7.56 -1.81 -12.43
N PRO A 149 -7.66 -1.19 -11.24
CA PRO A 149 -6.60 -0.35 -10.68
C PRO A 149 -5.25 -1.08 -10.55
N TYR A 150 -5.27 -2.36 -10.16
CA TYR A 150 -4.05 -3.14 -10.04
C TYR A 150 -3.42 -3.49 -11.39
N ALA A 151 -4.24 -3.80 -12.40
CA ALA A 151 -3.74 -4.05 -13.75
C ALA A 151 -3.05 -2.81 -14.34
N ILE A 152 -3.62 -1.62 -14.12
CA ILE A 152 -3.01 -0.33 -14.46
C ILE A 152 -1.69 -0.13 -13.71
N PHE A 153 -1.70 -0.33 -12.39
CA PHE A 153 -0.50 -0.15 -11.58
C PHE A 153 0.63 -1.08 -12.02
N ALA A 154 0.32 -2.35 -12.27
CA ALA A 154 1.30 -3.34 -12.71
C ALA A 154 1.89 -3.00 -14.08
N SER A 155 1.07 -2.52 -15.03
CA SER A 155 1.55 -2.15 -16.37
C SER A 155 2.44 -0.91 -16.33
N VAL A 156 2.03 0.15 -15.61
CA VAL A 156 2.80 1.39 -15.55
C VAL A 156 4.11 1.22 -14.78
N LYS A 157 4.13 0.42 -13.72
CA LYS A 157 5.33 0.21 -12.89
C LYS A 157 6.53 -0.32 -13.70
N MET A 158 6.27 -1.11 -14.73
CA MET A 158 7.33 -1.65 -15.60
C MET A 158 7.94 -0.58 -16.52
N VAL A 159 7.17 0.45 -16.88
CA VAL A 159 7.56 1.45 -17.89
C VAL A 159 8.88 2.11 -17.54
N SER A 160 9.10 2.55 -16.29
CA SER A 160 10.32 3.27 -15.92
C SER A 160 11.60 2.45 -16.13
N ALA A 161 11.57 1.14 -15.85
CA ALA A 161 12.73 0.27 -15.99
C ALA A 161 13.03 -0.06 -17.47
N PHE A 162 11.97 -0.29 -18.26
CA PHE A 162 12.10 -0.46 -19.71
C PHE A 162 12.58 0.83 -20.39
N THR A 163 12.10 1.99 -19.94
CA THR A 163 12.52 3.31 -20.45
C THR A 163 14.03 3.50 -20.30
N VAL A 164 14.55 3.23 -19.10
CA VAL A 164 15.99 3.35 -18.82
C VAL A 164 16.79 2.42 -19.75
N THR A 165 16.40 1.15 -19.84
CA THR A 165 17.08 0.16 -20.69
C THR A 165 17.05 0.58 -22.16
N ALA A 166 15.88 0.95 -22.68
CA ALA A 166 15.70 1.39 -24.05
C ALA A 166 16.53 2.65 -24.36
N SER A 167 16.56 3.62 -23.44
CA SER A 167 17.34 4.85 -23.63
C SER A 167 18.84 4.58 -23.77
N THR A 168 19.38 3.65 -22.97
CA THR A 168 20.80 3.26 -23.05
C THR A 168 21.16 2.49 -24.32
N MET A 169 20.21 1.75 -24.90
CA MET A 169 20.41 1.00 -26.14
C MET A 169 20.28 1.88 -27.38
N LEU A 170 19.30 2.79 -27.40
CA LEU A 170 19.01 3.64 -28.55
C LEU A 170 19.96 4.83 -28.67
N ALA A 171 20.39 5.41 -27.55
CA ALA A 171 21.26 6.58 -27.53
C ALA A 171 22.44 6.43 -26.56
N PRO A 172 23.28 5.38 -26.69
CA PRO A 172 24.39 5.10 -25.77
C PRO A 172 25.37 6.28 -25.64
N ARG A 173 25.51 7.10 -26.69
CA ARG A 173 26.38 8.29 -26.70
C ARG A 173 26.00 9.38 -25.69
N LEU A 174 24.78 9.35 -25.16
CA LEU A 174 24.30 10.30 -24.13
C LEU A 174 24.65 9.85 -22.71
N PHE A 175 25.18 8.63 -22.54
CA PHE A 175 25.37 7.98 -21.25
C PHE A 175 26.82 7.56 -21.03
N LYS A 176 27.23 7.45 -19.76
CA LYS A 176 28.54 6.92 -19.38
C LYS A 176 28.55 5.39 -19.47
N GLU A 177 29.72 4.77 -19.61
CA GLU A 177 29.84 3.31 -19.69
C GLU A 177 29.18 2.59 -18.50
N PHE A 178 29.38 3.10 -17.27
CA PHE A 178 28.74 2.52 -16.08
C PHE A 178 27.20 2.57 -16.13
N GLU A 179 26.65 3.61 -16.78
CA GLU A 179 25.21 3.81 -16.93
C GLU A 179 24.65 2.82 -17.94
N ILE A 180 25.35 2.62 -19.06
CA ILE A 180 24.98 1.65 -20.08
C ILE A 180 24.96 0.22 -19.51
N GLU A 181 26.00 -0.16 -18.75
CA GLU A 181 26.05 -1.48 -18.10
C GLU A 181 24.93 -1.69 -17.06
N THR A 182 24.61 -0.65 -16.30
CA THR A 182 23.48 -0.71 -15.36
C THR A 182 22.14 -0.77 -16.10
N GLY A 183 22.00 -0.06 -17.22
CA GLY A 183 20.80 -0.07 -18.06
C GLY A 183 20.49 -1.46 -18.62
N LYS A 184 21.52 -2.17 -19.11
CA LYS A 184 21.40 -3.53 -19.66
C LYS A 184 20.81 -4.57 -18.70
N SER A 185 20.94 -4.37 -17.38
CA SER A 185 20.37 -5.27 -16.36
C SER A 185 19.05 -4.76 -15.75
N THR A 186 18.68 -3.50 -16.00
CA THR A 186 17.53 -2.86 -15.35
C THR A 186 16.19 -3.38 -15.88
N TRP A 187 16.10 -3.85 -17.13
CA TRP A 187 14.86 -4.44 -17.67
C TRP A 187 14.42 -5.71 -16.92
N LEU A 188 15.36 -6.51 -16.40
CA LEU A 188 15.04 -7.68 -15.56
C LEU A 188 14.38 -7.27 -14.25
N LEU A 189 14.88 -6.18 -13.63
CA LEU A 189 14.24 -5.59 -12.45
C LEU A 189 12.86 -5.04 -12.79
N GLY A 190 12.70 -4.46 -13.99
CA GLY A 190 11.42 -4.04 -14.54
C GLY A 190 10.40 -5.18 -14.63
N LEU A 191 10.80 -6.34 -15.17
CA LEU A 191 9.96 -7.53 -15.25
C LEU A 191 9.54 -8.06 -13.87
N ALA A 192 10.43 -7.96 -12.87
CA ALA A 192 10.12 -8.27 -11.49
C ALA A 192 9.24 -7.20 -10.80
N GLY A 193 8.88 -6.12 -11.49
CA GLY A 193 8.12 -5.00 -10.93
C GLY A 193 8.91 -4.21 -9.89
N ILE A 194 10.23 -4.14 -10.00
CA ILE A 194 11.13 -3.38 -9.10
C ILE A 194 11.54 -2.10 -9.83
N THR A 195 11.08 -0.95 -9.33
CA THR A 195 11.34 0.37 -9.92
C THR A 195 12.62 1.01 -9.39
N GLU A 196 13.17 0.46 -8.32
CA GLU A 196 14.35 0.94 -7.61
C GLU A 196 15.61 0.92 -8.49
N GLY A 197 15.66 0.04 -9.49
CA GLY A 197 16.70 0.04 -10.52
C GLY A 197 16.82 1.37 -11.27
N ALA A 198 15.71 2.10 -11.41
CA ALA A 198 15.65 3.41 -12.06
C ALA A 198 15.98 4.59 -11.12
N ILE A 199 15.96 4.41 -9.79
CA ILE A 199 16.25 5.50 -8.82
C ILE A 199 17.67 6.04 -9.00
N ARG A 200 18.65 5.15 -9.29
CA ARG A 200 20.06 5.53 -9.51
C ARG A 200 20.23 6.53 -10.66
N TRP A 201 19.24 6.62 -11.55
CA TRP A 201 19.22 7.53 -12.69
C TRP A 201 18.62 8.88 -12.34
N ARG A 202 17.54 8.90 -11.52
CA ARG A 202 16.82 10.12 -11.14
C ARG A 202 17.71 11.21 -10.51
N LEU A 203 18.72 10.84 -9.73
CA LEU A 203 19.61 11.79 -9.04
C LEU A 203 20.76 12.34 -9.90
N LYS A 204 21.10 11.67 -11.01
CA LYS A 204 22.18 12.08 -11.93
C LYS A 204 21.66 12.74 -13.20
N ILE A 205 20.35 12.62 -13.44
CA ILE A 205 19.62 13.28 -14.50
C ILE A 205 19.50 14.78 -14.15
N ARG A 206 20.38 15.59 -14.75
CA ARG A 206 20.19 17.04 -14.91
C ARG A 206 18.73 17.25 -15.41
N CYS A 207 17.97 18.16 -14.80
CA CYS A 207 16.52 18.41 -15.00
C CYS A 207 15.99 18.27 -16.45
N GLY A 208 16.80 18.46 -17.49
CA GLY A 208 16.41 18.25 -18.88
C GLY A 208 16.22 16.79 -19.34
N LEU A 209 16.82 15.78 -18.71
CA LEU A 209 16.65 14.38 -19.16
C LEU A 209 15.35 13.74 -18.64
N LEU A 210 14.81 14.22 -17.53
CA LEU A 210 13.55 13.73 -16.96
C LEU A 210 12.37 14.14 -17.86
N VAL A 211 12.44 15.35 -18.42
CA VAL A 211 11.55 15.80 -19.50
C VAL A 211 11.75 14.94 -20.74
N ARG A 212 12.98 14.60 -21.13
CA ARG A 212 13.25 13.77 -22.32
C ARG A 212 12.86 12.30 -22.17
N LEU A 213 12.95 11.70 -20.98
CA LEU A 213 12.54 10.32 -20.72
C LEU A 213 11.02 10.20 -20.54
N CYS A 214 10.36 11.22 -19.99
CA CYS A 214 8.90 11.31 -19.99
C CYS A 214 8.32 11.62 -21.39
N TRP A 215 9.02 12.40 -22.23
CA TRP A 215 8.60 12.71 -23.61
C TRP A 215 8.97 11.64 -24.64
N ALA A 216 9.89 10.72 -24.36
CA ALA A 216 10.25 9.66 -25.31
C ALA A 216 9.22 8.52 -25.35
N LEU A 217 8.24 8.50 -24.44
CA LEU A 217 7.28 7.40 -24.27
C LEU A 217 5.82 7.87 -24.11
N TRP A 218 5.56 9.13 -24.46
CA TRP A 218 4.24 9.66 -24.78
C TRP A 218 4.28 10.22 -26.20
#